data_AF-A0A1M6RH64-F1
#
_entry.id   AF-A0A1M6RH64-F1
#
_cell.length_a   1.000
_cell.length_b   1.000
_cell.length_c   1.000
_cell.angle_alpha   90.00
_cell.angle_beta   90.00
_cell.angle_gamma   90.00
#
_symmetry.space_group_name_H-M   'P 1'
#
loop_
_entity.id
_entity.type
_entity.pdbx_description
1 polymer ?
#
loop_
_entity_poly.entity_id
_entity_poly.type
_entity_poly.pdbx_seq_one_letter_code
_entity_poly.pdbx_strand_id
1 'polypeptide(L)'
;MDTGLIHIYCGDGKGKTTASLGLVLRCAGRGGKVLFAQFLKGRPTGELEALKALTQVTVLRGKAMTKFTFQMTADEKKETCQAQTTLLQKIQDFCEKHHPDLAVCDELVGACALGLVPEEQVIHFLKGKPAHTEVVLTGRNPSPALLDLADYVSEIKKIKHPFDRGIAARIGIEE
;
A
#
# COMPACT_ATOMS: atom_id res chain seq x y z
N MET A 1 -24.95 -8.71 2.05
CA MET A 1 -23.76 -9.41 1.52
C MET A 1 -22.66 -8.37 1.49
N ASP A 2 -21.56 -8.63 2.20
CA ASP A 2 -20.40 -7.76 2.18
C ASP A 2 -19.75 -7.91 0.81
N THR A 3 -19.68 -6.83 0.03
CA THR A 3 -19.16 -6.88 -1.35
C THR A 3 -17.71 -6.44 -1.45
N GLY A 4 -17.18 -5.76 -0.43
CA GLY A 4 -15.81 -5.31 -0.40
C GLY A 4 -14.88 -6.45 0.01
N LEU A 5 -13.95 -6.80 -0.87
CA LEU A 5 -12.98 -7.88 -0.73
C LEU A 5 -11.57 -7.34 -0.45
N ILE A 6 -10.68 -8.23 -0.01
CA ILE A 6 -9.30 -7.93 0.35
C ILE A 6 -8.36 -8.54 -0.67
N HIS A 7 -7.47 -7.71 -1.23
CA HIS A 7 -6.43 -8.10 -2.17
C HIS A 7 -5.06 -7.98 -1.53
N ILE A 8 -4.19 -8.94 -1.84
CA ILE A 8 -2.76 -8.87 -1.59
C ILE A 8 -2.02 -9.05 -2.90
N TYR A 9 -1.27 -8.01 -3.30
CA TYR A 9 -0.33 -8.07 -4.42
C TYR A 9 1.09 -8.17 -3.88
N CYS A 10 1.67 -9.37 -3.97
CA CYS A 10 2.93 -9.72 -3.32
C CYS A 10 4.00 -10.27 -4.27
N GLY A 11 5.09 -10.77 -3.71
CA GLY A 11 6.21 -11.37 -4.45
C GLY A 11 7.32 -10.39 -4.83
N ASP A 12 8.41 -10.92 -5.37
CA ASP A 12 9.64 -10.18 -5.62
C ASP A 12 9.70 -9.44 -6.95
N GLY A 13 8.77 -9.71 -7.85
CA GLY A 13 8.69 -9.09 -9.16
C GLY A 13 8.21 -7.64 -9.11
N LYS A 14 8.59 -6.89 -10.13
CA LYS A 14 8.06 -5.54 -10.42
C LYS A 14 6.61 -5.69 -10.89
N GLY A 15 5.70 -4.91 -10.30
CA GLY A 15 4.32 -4.84 -10.78
C GLY A 15 3.26 -4.62 -9.71
N LYS A 16 3.58 -4.80 -8.42
CA LYS A 16 2.61 -4.78 -7.32
C LYS A 16 1.87 -3.44 -7.22
N THR A 17 2.62 -2.35 -7.04
CA THR A 17 2.08 -0.98 -7.00
C THR A 17 1.41 -0.58 -8.32
N THR A 18 1.99 -0.93 -9.47
CA THR A 18 1.39 -0.56 -10.76
C THR A 18 0.07 -1.30 -11.02
N ALA A 19 -0.05 -2.54 -10.54
CA ALA A 19 -1.30 -3.29 -10.60
C ALA A 19 -2.38 -2.65 -9.69
N SER A 20 -2.02 -2.24 -8.48
CA SER A 20 -2.97 -1.53 -7.59
C SER A 20 -3.39 -0.18 -8.18
N LEU A 21 -2.48 0.57 -8.79
CA LEU A 21 -2.80 1.81 -9.52
C LEU A 21 -3.72 1.57 -10.72
N GLY A 22 -3.56 0.46 -11.45
CA GLY A 22 -4.50 0.07 -12.49
C GLY A 22 -5.93 -0.12 -11.96
N LEU A 23 -6.07 -0.66 -10.74
CA LEU A 23 -7.36 -0.77 -10.07
C LEU A 23 -7.90 0.58 -9.60
N VAL A 24 -7.04 1.48 -9.11
CA VAL A 24 -7.39 2.87 -8.80
C VAL A 24 -8.00 3.56 -10.03
N LEU A 25 -7.33 3.48 -11.18
CA LEU A 25 -7.82 4.06 -12.43
C LEU A 25 -9.17 3.46 -12.85
N ARG A 26 -9.34 2.15 -12.72
CA ARG A 26 -10.59 1.47 -13.05
C ARG A 26 -11.74 1.92 -12.14
N CYS A 27 -11.50 2.02 -10.83
CA CYS A 27 -12.51 2.45 -9.87
C CYS A 27 -12.89 3.93 -10.09
N ALA A 28 -11.90 4.81 -10.15
CA ALA A 28 -12.11 6.24 -10.40
C ALA A 28 -12.80 6.50 -11.75
N GLY A 29 -12.44 5.78 -12.81
CA GLY A 29 -13.06 5.87 -14.12
C GLY A 29 -14.54 5.46 -14.16
N ARG A 30 -15.03 4.76 -13.13
CA ARG A 30 -16.45 4.47 -12.93
C ARG A 30 -17.14 5.42 -11.94
N GLY A 31 -16.45 6.48 -11.53
CA GLY A 31 -16.95 7.45 -10.55
C GLY A 31 -16.81 7.00 -9.09
N GLY A 32 -16.13 5.89 -8.82
CA GLY A 32 -15.91 5.37 -7.47
C GLY A 32 -14.90 6.22 -6.70
N LYS A 33 -15.11 6.36 -5.39
CA LYS A 33 -14.23 7.08 -4.47
C LYS A 33 -13.06 6.19 -4.08
N VAL A 34 -11.85 6.73 -4.17
CA VAL A 34 -10.62 5.97 -3.91
C VAL A 34 -9.79 6.65 -2.83
N LEU A 35 -9.28 5.85 -1.90
CA LEU A 35 -8.17 6.20 -1.04
C LEU A 35 -6.90 5.50 -1.55
N PHE A 36 -5.84 6.26 -1.83
CA PHE A 36 -4.52 5.73 -2.16
C PHE A 36 -3.51 6.16 -1.09
N ALA A 37 -3.07 5.20 -0.26
CA ALA A 37 -2.13 5.44 0.82
C ALA A 37 -0.77 4.80 0.52
N GLN A 38 0.32 5.54 0.74
CA GLN A 38 1.70 5.04 0.56
C GLN A 38 2.44 4.94 1.89
N PHE A 39 2.85 3.72 2.24
CA PHE A 39 3.76 3.42 3.34
C PHE A 39 5.21 3.44 2.84
N LEU A 40 6.16 3.74 3.74
CA LEU A 40 7.62 3.76 3.50
C LEU A 40 8.13 4.76 2.44
N LYS A 41 7.26 5.33 1.60
CA LYS A 41 7.62 6.21 0.49
C LYS A 41 7.65 7.68 0.92
N GLY A 42 8.76 8.34 0.57
CA GLY A 42 8.97 9.77 0.85
C GLY A 42 9.21 10.64 -0.37
N ARG A 43 9.59 10.04 -1.50
CA ARG A 43 10.00 10.76 -2.71
C ARG A 43 8.80 10.99 -3.61
N PRO A 44 8.75 12.08 -4.39
CA PRO A 44 7.80 12.19 -5.49
C PRO A 44 7.94 11.02 -6.46
N THR A 45 6.84 10.56 -7.02
CA THR A 45 6.78 9.48 -8.03
C THR A 45 5.79 9.87 -9.12
N GLY A 46 5.98 9.35 -10.33
CA GLY A 46 5.18 9.74 -11.50
C GLY A 46 3.67 9.53 -11.31
N GLU A 47 3.25 8.48 -10.57
CA GLU A 47 1.84 8.23 -10.30
C GLU A 47 1.19 9.36 -9.49
N LEU A 48 1.92 10.04 -8.59
CA LEU A 48 1.34 11.09 -7.76
C LEU A 48 0.91 12.29 -8.59
N GLU A 49 1.67 12.63 -9.62
CA GLU A 49 1.30 13.70 -10.54
C GLU A 49 0.06 13.32 -11.36
N ALA A 50 -0.03 12.06 -11.82
CA ALA A 50 -1.21 11.57 -12.53
C ALA A 50 -2.45 11.53 -11.64
N LEU A 51 -2.32 11.10 -10.37
CA LEU A 51 -3.44 11.01 -9.43
C LEU A 51 -4.03 12.38 -9.08
N LYS A 52 -3.27 13.48 -9.16
CA LYS A 52 -3.80 14.85 -8.96
C LYS A 52 -4.90 15.22 -9.94
N ALA A 53 -4.90 14.63 -11.14
CA ALA A 53 -5.95 14.87 -12.14
C ALA A 53 -7.25 14.10 -11.85
N LEU A 54 -7.24 13.16 -10.89
CA LEU A 54 -8.38 12.31 -10.56
C LEU A 54 -9.06 12.82 -9.29
N THR A 55 -10.13 13.59 -9.44
CA THR A 55 -10.84 14.22 -8.31
C THR A 55 -11.51 13.22 -7.36
N GLN A 56 -11.67 11.96 -7.78
CA GLN A 56 -12.20 10.88 -6.95
C GLN A 56 -11.15 10.26 -6.02
N VAL A 57 -9.86 10.56 -6.23
CA VAL A 57 -8.75 9.93 -5.52
C VAL A 57 -8.22 10.86 -4.43
N THR A 58 -8.31 10.41 -3.18
CA THR A 58 -7.60 11.02 -2.06
C THR A 58 -6.29 10.30 -1.85
N VAL A 59 -5.18 11.05 -1.76
CA VAL A 59 -3.85 10.49 -1.50
C VAL A 59 -3.40 10.77 -0.07
N LEU A 60 -3.03 9.73 0.67
CA LEU A 60 -2.36 9.84 1.97
C LEU A 60 -0.94 9.29 1.88
N ARG A 61 0.01 9.94 2.55
CA ARG A 61 1.42 9.51 2.52
C ARG A 61 1.98 9.48 3.93
N GLY A 62 2.75 8.43 4.19
CA GLY A 62 3.52 8.31 5.42
C GLY A 62 4.71 9.26 5.44
N LYS A 63 5.35 9.37 6.61
CA LYS A 63 6.64 10.06 6.71
C LYS A 63 7.67 9.30 5.86
N ALA A 64 8.43 10.06 5.08
CA ALA A 64 9.55 9.56 4.30
C ALA A 64 10.53 8.78 5.18
N MET A 65 10.93 7.57 4.76
CA MET A 65 12.09 6.91 5.36
C MET A 65 13.37 7.52 4.79
N THR A 66 14.22 8.05 5.67
CA THR A 66 15.53 8.61 5.30
C THR A 66 16.65 7.58 5.39
N LYS A 67 16.43 6.48 6.12
CA LYS A 67 17.38 5.38 6.35
C LYS A 67 16.69 4.03 6.16
N PHE A 68 17.45 2.99 5.86
CA PHE A 68 16.93 1.62 6.00
C PHE A 68 16.77 1.27 7.48
N THR A 69 15.83 0.39 7.81
CA THR A 69 15.52 0.03 9.21
C THR A 69 16.71 -0.55 9.97
N PHE A 70 17.62 -1.27 9.30
CA PHE A 70 18.84 -1.82 9.90
C PHE A 70 19.92 -0.76 10.18
N GLN A 71 19.74 0.47 9.69
CA GLN A 71 20.65 1.61 9.92
C GLN A 71 20.09 2.60 10.95
N MET A 72 18.88 2.34 11.47
CA MET A 72 18.21 3.23 12.42
C MET A 72 18.66 2.93 13.84
N THR A 73 18.77 3.98 14.66
CA THR A 73 18.81 3.82 16.12
C THR A 73 17.46 3.32 16.65
N ALA A 74 17.42 2.90 17.91
CA ALA A 74 16.17 2.49 18.56
C ALA A 74 15.12 3.62 18.56
N ASP A 75 15.55 4.86 18.80
CA ASP A 75 14.67 6.04 18.80
C ASP A 75 14.16 6.39 17.41
N GLU A 76 15.03 6.37 16.39
CA GLU A 76 14.65 6.60 14.99
C GLU A 76 13.64 5.54 14.51
N LYS A 77 13.85 4.28 14.90
CA LYS A 77 12.92 3.20 14.60
C LYS A 77 11.57 3.44 15.28
N LYS A 78 11.58 3.81 16.57
CA LYS A 78 10.35 4.10 17.34
C LYS A 78 9.56 5.25 16.72
N GLU A 79 10.22 6.35 16.35
CA GLU A 79 9.57 7.48 15.68
C GLU A 79 8.98 7.07 14.32
N THR A 80 9.72 6.27 13.56
CA THR A 80 9.24 5.73 12.28
C THR A 80 8.01 4.85 12.49
N CYS A 81 8.03 3.95 13.48
CA CYS A 81 6.87 3.11 13.81
C CYS A 81 5.65 3.96 14.17
N GLN A 82 5.82 5.00 14.98
CA GLN A 82 4.74 5.92 15.35
C GLN A 82 4.15 6.64 14.13
N ALA A 83 5.00 7.13 13.23
CA ALA A 83 4.56 7.79 12.01
C ALA A 83 3.79 6.85 11.06
N GLN A 84 4.27 5.62 10.85
CA GLN A 84 3.59 4.64 10.01
C GLN A 84 2.27 4.15 10.64
N THR A 85 2.24 3.95 11.96
CA THR A 85 1.02 3.60 12.70
C THR A 85 -0.01 4.73 12.65
N THR A 86 0.43 5.98 12.73
CA THR A 86 -0.45 7.16 12.58
C THR A 86 -1.07 7.23 11.18
N LEU A 87 -0.33 6.82 10.13
CA LEU A 87 -0.89 6.72 8.79
C LEU A 87 -1.99 5.65 8.72
N LEU A 88 -1.78 4.48 9.35
CA LEU A 88 -2.80 3.43 9.42
C LEU A 88 -4.07 3.94 10.11
N GLN A 89 -3.95 4.67 11.22
CA GLN A 89 -5.09 5.28 11.90
C GLN A 89 -5.84 6.25 10.97
N LYS A 90 -5.12 7.12 10.25
CA LYS A 90 -5.74 8.05 9.29
C LYS A 90 -6.49 7.33 8.16
N ILE A 91 -5.98 6.16 7.73
CA ILE A 91 -6.65 5.32 6.74
C ILE A 91 -7.94 4.74 7.32
N GLN A 92 -7.89 4.21 8.55
CA GLN A 92 -9.07 3.69 9.25
C GLN A 92 -10.15 4.77 9.38
N ASP A 93 -9.78 5.94 9.93
CA ASP A 93 -10.69 7.08 10.11
C ASP A 93 -11.27 7.55 8.77
N PHE A 94 -10.46 7.58 7.71
CA PHE A 94 -10.94 7.94 6.38
C PHE A 94 -11.94 6.92 5.85
N CYS A 95 -11.65 5.62 5.98
CA CYS A 95 -12.53 4.56 5.52
C CYS A 95 -13.86 4.58 6.27
N GLU A 96 -13.84 4.76 7.59
CA GLU A 96 -15.03 4.85 8.42
C GLU A 96 -15.87 6.09 8.07
N LYS A 97 -15.24 7.25 7.90
CA LYS A 97 -15.96 8.51 7.65
C LYS A 97 -16.47 8.65 6.22
N HIS A 98 -15.66 8.23 5.24
CA HIS A 98 -15.90 8.54 3.83
C HIS A 98 -16.37 7.34 3.02
N HIS A 99 -16.28 6.13 3.57
CA HIS A 99 -16.80 4.93 2.95
C HIS A 99 -16.34 4.78 1.48
N PRO A 100 -15.02 4.84 1.19
CA PRO A 100 -14.53 4.74 -0.18
C PRO A 100 -14.88 3.39 -0.79
N ASP A 101 -15.04 3.35 -2.10
CA ASP A 101 -15.27 2.10 -2.83
C ASP A 101 -13.99 1.27 -2.90
N LEU A 102 -12.82 1.93 -2.92
CA LEU A 102 -11.50 1.29 -2.96
C LEU A 102 -10.51 1.99 -2.03
N ALA A 103 -9.78 1.23 -1.21
CA ALA A 103 -8.65 1.70 -0.42
C ALA A 103 -7.39 0.89 -0.74
N VAL A 104 -6.37 1.54 -1.31
CA VAL A 104 -5.07 0.93 -1.59
C VAL A 104 -4.08 1.34 -0.50
N CYS A 105 -3.49 0.36 0.17
CA CYS A 105 -2.42 0.50 1.14
C CYS A 105 -1.10 -0.02 0.55
N ASP A 106 -0.44 0.85 -0.22
CA ASP A 106 0.79 0.51 -0.93
C ASP A 106 1.98 0.37 0.04
N GLU A 107 2.71 -0.74 -0.07
CA GLU A 107 3.83 -1.17 0.79
C GLU A 107 3.49 -1.40 2.26
N LEU A 108 2.20 -1.52 2.63
CA LEU A 108 1.79 -1.86 4.01
C LEU A 108 2.32 -3.23 4.44
N VAL A 109 2.27 -4.23 3.55
CA VAL A 109 2.83 -5.57 3.85
C VAL A 109 4.33 -5.47 4.12
N GLY A 110 5.04 -4.64 3.33
CA GLY A 110 6.45 -4.36 3.55
C GLY A 110 6.70 -3.67 4.90
N ALA A 111 5.87 -2.71 5.28
CA ALA A 111 5.98 -2.02 6.56
C ALA A 111 5.76 -2.96 7.76
N CYS A 112 4.82 -3.90 7.67
CA CYS A 112 4.62 -4.95 8.66
C CYS A 112 5.83 -5.89 8.76
N ALA A 113 6.35 -6.38 7.63
CA ALA A 113 7.51 -7.25 7.58
C ALA A 113 8.78 -6.60 8.18
N LEU A 114 8.88 -5.27 8.13
CA LEU A 114 9.96 -4.49 8.75
C LEU A 114 9.73 -4.18 10.24
N GLY A 115 8.58 -4.57 10.81
CA GLY A 115 8.19 -4.28 12.18
C GLY A 115 7.89 -2.79 12.42
N LEU A 116 7.51 -2.05 11.37
CA LEU A 116 7.21 -0.62 11.42
C LEU A 116 5.71 -0.35 11.65
N VAL A 117 4.86 -1.29 11.26
CA VAL A 117 3.42 -1.25 11.55
C VAL A 117 3.04 -2.56 12.26
N PRO A 118 2.44 -2.50 13.45
CA PRO A 118 1.98 -3.71 14.14
C PRO A 118 0.93 -4.45 13.31
N GLU A 119 1.20 -5.72 12.99
CA GLU A 119 0.31 -6.52 12.15
C GLU A 119 -1.09 -6.70 12.74
N GLU A 120 -1.20 -6.80 14.05
CA GLU A 120 -2.49 -6.88 14.76
C GLU A 120 -3.41 -5.69 14.43
N GLN A 121 -2.85 -4.48 14.28
CA GLN A 121 -3.62 -3.30 13.90
C GLN A 121 -4.07 -3.33 12.43
N VAL A 122 -3.27 -3.93 11.55
CA VAL A 122 -3.67 -4.14 10.15
C VAL A 122 -4.80 -5.17 10.08
N ILE A 123 -4.70 -6.27 10.82
CA ILE A 123 -5.77 -7.27 10.91
C ILE A 123 -7.04 -6.64 11.48
N HIS A 124 -6.93 -5.83 12.53
CA HIS A 124 -8.06 -5.11 13.11
C HIS A 124 -8.74 -4.19 12.07
N PHE A 125 -7.95 -3.39 11.33
CA PHE A 125 -8.45 -2.58 10.23
C PHE A 125 -9.19 -3.40 9.18
N LEU A 126 -8.58 -4.49 8.70
CA LEU A 126 -9.16 -5.31 7.62
C LEU A 126 -10.49 -5.95 8.03
N LYS A 127 -10.61 -6.37 9.30
CA LYS A 127 -11.86 -6.93 9.84
C LYS A 127 -12.92 -5.86 10.12
N GLY A 128 -12.50 -4.61 10.40
CA GLY A 128 -13.37 -3.49 10.73
C GLY A 128 -13.68 -2.54 9.58
N LYS A 129 -13.13 -2.77 8.38
CA LYS A 129 -13.38 -1.92 7.20
C LYS A 129 -14.87 -1.90 6.84
N PRO A 130 -15.40 -0.83 6.21
CA PRO A 130 -16.78 -0.82 5.72
C PRO A 130 -17.07 -1.99 4.77
N ALA A 131 -18.29 -2.52 4.85
CA ALA A 131 -18.72 -3.73 4.13
C ALA A 131 -18.55 -3.66 2.60
N HIS A 132 -18.68 -2.48 1.99
CA HIS A 132 -18.54 -2.28 0.55
C HIS A 132 -17.13 -1.82 0.12
N THR A 133 -16.25 -1.48 1.05
CA THR A 133 -14.90 -0.99 0.72
C THR A 133 -14.00 -2.15 0.31
N GLU A 134 -13.55 -2.14 -0.94
CA GLU A 134 -12.48 -3.01 -1.44
C GLU A 134 -11.13 -2.54 -0.87
N VAL A 135 -10.29 -3.44 -0.37
CA VAL A 135 -8.96 -3.08 0.17
C VAL A 135 -7.86 -3.82 -0.58
N VAL A 136 -6.83 -3.10 -1.00
CA VAL A 136 -5.63 -3.67 -1.63
C VAL A 136 -4.41 -3.41 -0.79
N LEU A 137 -3.67 -4.45 -0.45
CA LEU A 137 -2.38 -4.37 0.21
C LEU A 137 -1.28 -4.74 -0.79
N THR A 138 -0.15 -4.03 -0.75
CA THR A 138 1.03 -4.41 -1.54
C THR A 138 2.26 -4.58 -0.66
N GLY A 139 3.20 -5.40 -1.11
CA GLY A 139 4.50 -5.63 -0.48
C GLY A 139 4.95 -7.09 -0.63
N ARG A 140 6.20 -7.40 -0.31
CA ARG A 140 6.82 -8.67 -0.76
C ARG A 140 6.31 -9.92 -0.04
N ASN A 141 6.33 -9.91 1.29
CA ASN A 141 6.22 -11.12 2.11
C ASN A 141 5.07 -10.99 3.12
N PRO A 142 3.81 -11.20 2.70
CA PRO A 142 2.68 -11.22 3.62
C PRO A 142 2.80 -12.39 4.60
N SER A 143 2.37 -12.19 5.84
CA SER A 143 2.28 -13.26 6.82
C SER A 143 1.15 -14.24 6.46
N PRO A 144 1.19 -15.48 6.98
CA PRO A 144 0.07 -16.42 6.86
C PRO A 144 -1.26 -15.83 7.31
N ALA A 145 -1.27 -15.05 8.41
CA ALA A 145 -2.48 -14.43 8.92
C ALA A 145 -3.11 -13.43 7.93
N LEU A 146 -2.28 -12.63 7.24
CA LEU A 146 -2.77 -11.73 6.19
C LEU A 146 -3.24 -12.49 4.95
N LEU A 147 -2.56 -13.57 4.59
CA LEU A 147 -2.95 -14.44 3.47
C LEU A 147 -4.31 -15.10 3.73
N ASP A 148 -4.54 -15.61 4.93
CA ASP A 148 -5.80 -16.24 5.33
C ASP A 148 -6.99 -15.26 5.35
N LEU A 149 -6.72 -13.97 5.58
CA LEU A 149 -7.73 -12.90 5.55
C LEU A 149 -8.04 -12.39 4.15
N ALA A 150 -7.19 -12.65 3.17
CA ALA A 150 -7.33 -12.09 1.83
C ALA A 150 -8.22 -12.96 0.94
N ASP A 151 -9.12 -12.31 0.21
CA ASP A 151 -9.96 -12.97 -0.81
C ASP A 151 -9.18 -13.17 -2.13
N TYR A 152 -8.25 -12.27 -2.43
CA TYR A 152 -7.35 -12.37 -3.57
C TYR A 152 -5.89 -12.28 -3.14
N VAL A 153 -5.09 -13.24 -3.58
CA VAL A 153 -3.63 -13.18 -3.47
C VAL A 153 -3.04 -13.36 -4.86
N SER A 154 -2.28 -12.37 -5.30
CA SER A 154 -1.52 -12.43 -6.56
C SER A 154 -0.04 -12.26 -6.28
N GLU A 155 0.73 -13.31 -6.54
CA GLU A 155 2.18 -13.32 -6.41
C GLU A 155 2.83 -12.92 -7.74
N ILE A 156 3.49 -11.76 -7.76
CA ILE A 156 4.24 -11.29 -8.91
C ILE A 156 5.67 -11.82 -8.80
N LYS A 157 5.96 -12.88 -9.55
CA LYS A 157 7.27 -13.55 -9.56
C LYS A 157 8.28 -12.81 -10.43
N LYS A 158 9.51 -12.63 -9.91
CA LYS A 158 10.63 -12.08 -10.69
C LYS A 158 11.21 -13.13 -11.63
N ILE A 159 10.59 -13.32 -12.80
CA ILE A 159 11.13 -14.22 -13.85
C ILE A 159 12.40 -13.62 -14.48
N LYS A 160 12.43 -12.30 -14.68
CA LYS A 160 13.60 -11.53 -15.09
C LYS A 160 13.45 -10.08 -14.65
N HIS A 161 14.54 -9.38 -14.36
CA HIS A 161 14.51 -7.95 -14.09
C HIS A 161 15.71 -7.24 -14.76
N PRO A 162 15.55 -6.05 -15.36
CA PRO A 162 16.66 -5.33 -16.00
C PRO A 162 17.84 -5.05 -15.05
N PHE A 163 17.55 -4.85 -13.76
CA PHE A 163 18.56 -4.70 -12.72
C PHE A 163 19.50 -5.91 -12.61
N ASP A 164 19.05 -7.13 -12.93
CA ASP A 164 19.90 -8.33 -12.94
C ASP A 164 21.02 -8.22 -13.99
N ARG A 165 20.91 -7.28 -14.94
CA ARG A 165 21.93 -6.95 -15.95
C ARG A 165 22.58 -5.58 -15.72
N GLY A 166 22.44 -5.00 -14.53
CA GLY A 166 23.02 -3.71 -14.17
C GLY A 166 22.29 -2.47 -14.70
N ILE A 167 21.09 -2.63 -15.27
CA ILE A 167 20.29 -1.48 -15.71
C ILE A 167 19.60 -0.85 -14.50
N ALA A 168 19.95 0.40 -14.20
CA ALA A 168 19.38 1.19 -13.11
C ALA A 168 17.91 1.58 -13.38
N ALA A 169 17.27 2.18 -12.36
CA ALA A 169 15.91 2.71 -12.45
C ALA A 169 15.81 3.80 -13.53
N ARG A 170 14.70 3.82 -14.25
CA ARG A 170 14.43 4.78 -15.33
C ARG A 170 13.18 5.59 -15.02
N ILE A 171 13.25 6.88 -15.33
CA ILE A 171 12.13 7.83 -15.21
C ILE A 171 10.94 7.33 -16.04
N GLY A 172 9.76 7.29 -15.42
CA GLY A 172 8.52 6.86 -16.05
C GLY A 172 8.32 5.35 -16.10
N ILE A 173 9.28 4.55 -15.60
CA ILE A 173 9.17 3.09 -15.52
C ILE A 173 9.36 2.57 -14.10
N GLU A 174 10.44 2.97 -13.43
CA GLU A 174 10.74 2.62 -12.04
C GLU A 174 10.58 3.82 -11.08
N GLU A 175 10.73 5.06 -11.59
CA GLU A 175 10.55 6.34 -10.88
C GLU A 175 9.30 7.09 -11.34
#